data_AF-A0A8J5RFP5-F1
#
_entry.id   AF-A0A8J5RFP5-F1
#
_cell.length_a   1.000
_cell.length_b   1.000
_cell.length_c   1.000
_cell.angle_alpha   90.00
_cell.angle_beta   90.00
_cell.angle_gamma   90.00
#
_symmetry.space_group_name_H-M   'P 1'
#
loop_
_entity.id
_entity.type
_entity.pdbx_description
1 polymer ?
#
loop_
_entity_poly.entity_id
_entity_poly.type
_entity_poly.pdbx_seq_one_letter_code
_entity_poly.pdbx_strand_id
1 'polypeptide(L)'
;MWFANVPSGPSAKFLVENIHTMSELKLTGNCLRGSRPLLSFDESFSTDIQYGVLKELLTQIFGVPNQHPKSQPFFDHVYTFSILDNRIWFRNFQILTEDGGLVEVGPRFVLNPVKIFLAVLAEKPFGKILTIFRLVNT
;
A
#
# COMPACT_ATOMS: atom_id res chain seq x y z
N MET A 1 7.27 -8.89 5.26
CA MET A 1 7.26 -8.39 3.87
C MET A 1 8.11 -7.14 3.78
N TRP A 2 8.90 -6.99 2.71
CA TRP A 2 9.70 -5.78 2.47
C TRP A 2 9.21 -5.09 1.22
N PHE A 3 9.00 -3.78 1.31
CA PHE A 3 8.75 -2.90 0.17
C PHE A 3 9.94 -1.96 0.03
N ALA A 4 10.47 -1.82 -1.17
CA ALA A 4 11.63 -0.98 -1.40
C ALA A 4 11.58 -0.39 -2.80
N ASN A 5 11.93 0.89 -2.90
CA ASN A 5 12.27 1.50 -4.18
C ASN A 5 13.77 1.29 -4.42
N VAL A 6 14.12 0.73 -5.57
CA VAL A 6 15.48 0.32 -5.94
C VAL A 6 15.98 1.24 -7.07
N PRO A 7 17.25 1.70 -7.05
CA PRO A 7 18.34 1.30 -6.15
C PRO A 7 18.53 2.17 -4.89
N SER A 8 17.85 3.31 -4.78
CA SER A 8 18.20 4.32 -3.76
C SER A 8 17.43 4.21 -2.44
N GLY A 9 16.29 3.53 -2.40
CA GLY A 9 15.32 3.61 -1.30
C GLY A 9 14.22 4.64 -1.57
N PRO A 10 13.25 4.82 -0.65
CA PRO A 10 13.19 4.25 0.69
C PRO A 10 12.79 2.76 0.71
N SER A 11 12.95 2.12 1.87
CA SER A 11 12.43 0.77 2.12
C SER A 11 11.67 0.66 3.43
N ALA A 12 10.68 -0.23 3.50
CA ALA A 12 9.84 -0.46 4.66
C ALA A 12 9.67 -1.96 4.91
N LYS A 13 9.84 -2.35 6.18
CA LYS A 13 9.63 -3.71 6.67
C LYS A 13 8.28 -3.79 7.37
N PHE A 14 7.48 -4.77 6.98
CA PHE A 14 6.17 -5.05 7.56
C PHE A 14 6.12 -6.47 8.12
N LEU A 15 5.47 -6.62 9.27
CA LEU A 15 4.89 -7.88 9.69
C LEU A 15 3.50 -7.97 9.04
N VAL A 16 3.22 -9.08 8.35
CA VAL A 16 1.92 -9.28 7.69
C VAL A 16 1.05 -10.11 8.60
N GLU A 17 -0.14 -9.61 8.89
CA GLU A 17 -1.10 -10.19 9.82
C GLU A 17 -2.47 -10.35 9.12
N ASN A 18 -3.37 -11.12 9.73
CA ASN A 18 -4.78 -11.26 9.32
C ASN A 18 -4.97 -11.54 7.81
N ILE A 19 -4.22 -12.49 7.27
CA ILE A 19 -4.27 -12.84 5.85
C ILE A 19 -5.50 -13.69 5.57
N HIS A 20 -6.34 -13.22 4.65
CA HIS A 20 -7.49 -13.93 4.09
C HIS A 20 -7.32 -13.99 2.58
N THR A 21 -7.38 -15.20 2.03
CA THR A 21 -7.19 -15.45 0.60
C THR A 21 -8.52 -15.33 -0.16
N MET A 22 -8.47 -15.21 -1.49
CA MET A 22 -9.67 -15.14 -2.35
C MET A 22 -10.58 -16.39 -2.25
N SER A 23 -10.09 -17.49 -1.69
CA SER A 23 -10.85 -18.73 -1.50
C SER A 23 -11.79 -18.70 -0.28
N GLU A 24 -11.78 -17.60 0.47
CA GLU A 24 -12.65 -17.44 1.65
C GLU A 24 -14.11 -17.25 1.24
N LEU A 25 -15.02 -17.95 1.92
CA LEU A 25 -16.44 -18.04 1.52
C LEU A 25 -17.16 -16.68 1.46
N LYS A 26 -16.66 -15.67 2.20
CA LYS A 26 -17.25 -14.33 2.25
C LYS A 26 -16.74 -13.38 1.16
N LEU A 27 -15.72 -13.77 0.41
CA LEU A 27 -15.08 -12.94 -0.62
C LEU A 27 -15.60 -13.36 -2.00
N THR A 28 -16.80 -12.92 -2.34
CA THR A 28 -17.54 -13.36 -3.54
C THR A 28 -17.29 -12.49 -4.77
N GLY A 29 -16.54 -11.39 -4.65
CA GLY A 29 -16.25 -10.49 -5.75
C GLY A 29 -15.30 -11.12 -6.78
N ASN A 30 -15.27 -10.55 -7.98
CA ASN A 30 -14.34 -10.91 -9.04
C ASN A 30 -13.85 -9.67 -9.79
N CYS A 31 -12.59 -9.67 -10.22
CA CYS A 31 -12.03 -8.61 -11.05
C CYS A 31 -11.16 -9.20 -12.17
N LEU A 32 -11.09 -8.49 -13.29
CA LEU A 32 -10.32 -8.82 -14.47
C LEU A 32 -8.83 -8.84 -14.13
N ARG A 33 -8.16 -9.91 -14.57
CA ARG A 33 -6.71 -9.98 -14.48
C ARG A 33 -6.10 -8.92 -15.40
N GLY A 34 -5.43 -7.94 -14.82
CA GLY A 34 -4.70 -6.89 -15.55
C GLY A 34 -5.49 -5.61 -15.77
N SER A 35 -6.70 -5.47 -15.22
CA SER A 35 -7.30 -4.15 -15.07
C SER A 35 -6.48 -3.30 -14.10
N ARG A 36 -6.66 -1.97 -14.19
CA ARG A 36 -5.91 -1.02 -13.38
C ARG A 36 -6.71 -0.73 -12.11
N PRO A 37 -6.22 -1.07 -10.91
CA PRO A 37 -6.92 -0.75 -9.68
C PRO A 37 -6.99 0.75 -9.46
N LEU A 38 -8.12 1.23 -8.95
CA LEU A 38 -8.14 2.50 -8.25
C LEU A 38 -7.48 2.33 -6.88
N LEU A 39 -6.64 3.27 -6.47
CA LEU A 39 -6.02 3.25 -5.15
C LEU A 39 -6.72 4.27 -4.25
N SER A 40 -7.39 3.77 -3.21
CA SER A 40 -8.05 4.57 -2.20
C SER A 40 -7.21 4.57 -0.92
N PHE A 41 -6.82 5.75 -0.46
CA PHE A 41 -6.06 5.94 0.77
C PHE A 41 -6.88 6.76 1.75
N ASP A 42 -6.92 6.29 2.99
CA ASP A 42 -7.47 7.04 4.11
C ASP A 42 -6.77 8.41 4.31
N GLU A 43 -7.49 9.39 4.84
CA GLU A 43 -7.00 10.76 5.05
C GLU A 43 -5.82 10.79 6.03
N SER A 44 -5.78 9.84 6.96
CA SER A 44 -4.68 9.60 7.89
C SER A 44 -3.31 9.51 7.20
N PHE A 45 -3.24 9.04 5.95
CA PHE A 45 -1.99 8.97 5.19
C PHE A 45 -1.42 10.34 4.81
N SER A 46 -2.23 11.40 4.83
CA SER A 46 -1.81 12.77 4.56
C SER A 46 -1.37 13.52 5.82
N THR A 47 -1.67 12.98 7.01
CA THR A 47 -1.44 13.67 8.28
C THR A 47 0.00 13.49 8.79
N ASP A 48 0.50 12.25 8.81
CA ASP A 48 1.88 11.97 9.24
C ASP A 48 2.83 11.76 8.07
N ILE A 49 4.02 12.37 8.16
CA ILE A 49 5.08 12.24 7.15
C ILE A 49 5.45 10.76 6.90
N GLN A 50 5.46 9.94 7.96
CA GLN A 50 5.78 8.51 7.85
C GLN A 50 4.76 7.78 6.96
N TYR A 51 3.47 8.06 7.14
CA TYR A 51 2.43 7.48 6.30
C TYR A 51 2.44 8.08 4.90
N GLY A 52 2.80 9.36 4.74
CA GLY A 52 3.00 9.98 3.42
C GLY A 52 4.06 9.23 2.58
N VAL A 53 5.20 8.88 3.18
CA VAL A 53 6.23 8.07 2.50
C VAL A 53 5.71 6.68 2.16
N LEU A 54 4.95 6.05 3.06
CA LEU A 54 4.34 4.75 2.80
C LEU A 54 3.29 4.81 1.68
N LYS A 55 2.49 5.87 1.62
CA LYS A 55 1.50 6.11 0.56
C LYS A 55 2.16 6.13 -0.81
N GLU A 56 3.26 6.86 -0.96
CA GLU A 56 4.01 6.91 -2.22
C GLU A 56 4.60 5.54 -2.60
N LEU A 57 5.17 4.82 -1.63
CA LEU A 57 5.73 3.50 -1.86
C LEU A 57 4.63 2.49 -2.27
N LEU A 58 3.49 2.50 -1.58
CA LEU A 58 2.34 1.65 -1.90
C LEU A 58 1.74 2.00 -3.26
N THR A 59 1.68 3.29 -3.61
CA THR A 59 1.20 3.75 -4.92
C THR A 59 2.04 3.20 -6.06
N GLN A 60 3.37 3.19 -5.90
CA GLN A 60 4.29 2.65 -6.91
C GLN A 60 4.20 1.12 -7.03
N ILE A 61 3.92 0.41 -5.93
CA ILE A 61 3.88 -1.06 -5.90
C ILE A 61 2.54 -1.62 -6.38
N PHE A 62 1.43 -1.05 -5.91
CA PHE A 62 0.09 -1.53 -6.20
C PHE A 62 -0.56 -0.82 -7.39
N GLY A 63 -0.01 0.32 -7.81
CA GLY A 63 -0.45 1.02 -9.01
C GLY A 63 0.03 0.33 -10.29
N VAL A 64 -0.76 0.46 -11.35
CA VAL A 64 -0.39 0.00 -12.69
C VAL A 64 -0.04 1.21 -13.55
N PRO A 65 1.21 1.30 -14.08
CA PRO A 65 1.63 2.39 -14.95
C PRO A 65 0.72 2.58 -16.15
N ASN A 66 0.65 3.82 -16.65
CA ASN A 66 -0.10 4.10 -17.86
C ASN A 66 0.49 3.31 -19.05
N GLN A 67 -0.39 2.74 -19.88
CA GLN A 67 -0.01 1.98 -21.08
C GLN A 67 0.88 0.76 -20.80
N HIS A 68 0.74 0.13 -19.62
CA HIS A 68 1.43 -1.13 -19.36
C HIS A 68 0.99 -2.17 -20.41
N PRO A 69 1.90 -2.94 -21.06
CA PRO A 69 1.55 -3.79 -22.20
C PRO A 69 0.47 -4.86 -21.92
N LYS A 70 0.28 -5.21 -20.65
CA LYS A 70 -0.73 -6.17 -20.18
C LYS A 70 -1.94 -5.51 -19.49
N SER A 71 -2.00 -4.17 -19.44
CA SER A 71 -3.11 -3.47 -18.80
C SER A 71 -4.34 -3.46 -19.69
N GLN A 72 -5.49 -3.75 -19.10
CA GLN A 72 -6.79 -3.59 -19.74
C GLN A 72 -7.31 -2.15 -19.56
N PRO A 73 -8.15 -1.64 -20.47
CA PRO A 73 -8.61 -0.25 -20.45
C PRO A 73 -9.66 0.05 -19.38
N PHE A 74 -10.21 -0.97 -18.71
CA PHE A 74 -11.31 -0.82 -17.75
C PHE A 74 -10.84 -0.74 -16.30
N PHE A 75 -11.59 0.01 -15.50
CA PHE A 75 -11.49 0.05 -14.04
C PHE A 75 -12.66 -0.75 -13.46
N ASP A 76 -12.37 -1.84 -12.78
CA ASP A 76 -13.38 -2.76 -12.24
C ASP A 76 -13.15 -3.10 -10.75
N HIS A 77 -12.05 -2.61 -10.17
CA HIS A 77 -11.74 -2.83 -8.76
C HIS A 77 -10.97 -1.67 -8.13
N VAL A 78 -11.01 -1.64 -6.80
CA VAL A 78 -10.34 -0.67 -5.94
C VAL A 78 -9.57 -1.38 -4.85
N TYR A 79 -8.31 -0.98 -4.68
CA TYR A 79 -7.51 -1.30 -3.51
C TYR A 79 -7.67 -0.19 -2.49
N THR A 80 -8.07 -0.56 -1.29
CA THR A 80 -8.27 0.38 -0.19
C THR A 80 -7.23 0.15 0.89
N PHE A 81 -6.59 1.24 1.31
CA PHE A 81 -5.62 1.30 2.39
C PHE A 81 -6.18 2.19 3.50
N SER A 82 -6.44 1.60 4.67
CA SER A 82 -6.93 2.34 5.84
C SER A 82 -5.98 2.17 7.01
N ILE A 83 -5.83 3.22 7.83
CA ILE A 83 -5.00 3.15 9.03
C ILE A 83 -5.91 2.95 10.23
N LEU A 84 -5.67 1.89 10.99
CA LEU A 84 -6.35 1.63 12.26
C LEU A 84 -5.36 0.95 13.21
N ASP A 85 -5.28 1.44 14.44
CA ASP A 85 -4.35 0.96 15.47
C ASP A 85 -2.89 0.91 14.99
N ASN A 86 -2.45 1.95 14.28
CA ASN A 86 -1.12 2.09 13.65
C ASN A 86 -0.78 0.97 12.66
N ARG A 87 -1.79 0.27 12.14
CA ARG A 87 -1.64 -0.77 11.12
C ARG A 87 -2.35 -0.35 9.85
N ILE A 88 -1.80 -0.76 8.71
CA ILE A 88 -2.38 -0.51 7.40
C ILE A 88 -3.21 -1.72 7.00
N TRP A 89 -4.51 -1.54 6.90
CA TRP A 89 -5.45 -2.54 6.43
C TRP A 89 -5.56 -2.45 4.91
N PHE A 90 -5.28 -3.56 4.23
CA PHE A 90 -5.51 -3.70 2.80
C PHE A 90 -6.80 -4.46 2.54
N ARG A 91 -7.62 -3.93 1.63
CA ARG A 91 -8.81 -4.61 1.09
C ARG A 91 -8.90 -4.41 -0.41
N ASN A 92 -9.40 -5.44 -1.10
CA ASN A 92 -9.65 -5.43 -2.54
C ASN A 92 -11.16 -5.57 -2.80
N PHE A 93 -11.75 -4.61 -3.50
CA PHE A 93 -13.16 -4.59 -3.84
C PHE A 93 -13.39 -4.49 -5.34
N GLN A 94 -14.34 -5.27 -5.84
CA GLN A 94 -14.92 -5.10 -7.16
C GLN A 94 -15.91 -3.92 -7.15
N ILE A 95 -15.93 -3.15 -8.23
CA ILE A 95 -16.90 -2.09 -8.47
C ILE A 95 -18.08 -2.70 -9.26
N LEU A 96 -19.28 -2.64 -8.69
CA LEU A 96 -20.50 -3.07 -9.37
C LEU A 96 -21.03 -1.95 -10.26
N THR A 97 -21.24 -2.25 -11.54
CA THR A 97 -21.61 -1.24 -12.56
C THR A 97 -23.02 -0.68 -12.40
N GLU A 98 -23.93 -1.41 -11.75
CA GLU A 98 -25.34 -1.06 -11.68
C GLU A 98 -25.62 0.08 -10.68
N ASP A 99 -25.00 0.03 -9.49
CA ASP A 99 -25.30 0.97 -8.40
C ASP A 99 -24.04 1.64 -7.78
N GLY A 100 -22.84 1.36 -8.32
CA GLY A 100 -21.59 1.81 -7.70
C GLY A 100 -21.27 1.09 -6.36
N GLY A 101 -22.01 0.02 -6.05
CA GLY A 101 -21.76 -0.83 -4.91
C GLY A 101 -20.39 -1.51 -4.97
N LEU A 102 -19.87 -1.91 -3.81
CA LEU A 102 -18.59 -2.58 -3.69
C LEU A 102 -18.77 -4.00 -3.13
N VAL A 103 -18.11 -4.98 -3.74
CA VAL A 103 -18.09 -6.37 -3.25
C VAL A 103 -16.66 -6.79 -3.01
N GLU A 104 -16.37 -7.38 -1.85
CA GLU A 104 -15.01 -7.78 -1.49
C GLU A 104 -14.56 -9.00 -2.30
N VAL A 105 -13.38 -8.91 -2.93
CA VAL A 105 -12.76 -9.95 -3.79
C VAL A 105 -11.69 -10.71 -3.01
N GLY A 106 -10.93 -9.99 -2.18
CA GLY A 106 -9.69 -10.48 -1.60
C GLY A 106 -8.46 -10.34 -2.52
N PRO A 107 -7.25 -10.59 -2.01
CA PRO A 107 -6.96 -10.93 -0.63
C PRO A 107 -7.19 -9.75 0.34
N ARG A 108 -7.33 -10.05 1.63
CA ARG A 108 -7.31 -9.08 2.73
C ARG A 108 -6.12 -9.39 3.60
N PHE A 109 -5.40 -8.37 4.03
CA PHE A 109 -4.30 -8.52 4.98
C PHE A 109 -4.06 -7.21 5.71
N VAL A 110 -3.30 -7.30 6.79
CA VAL A 110 -2.88 -6.16 7.60
C VAL A 110 -1.37 -6.07 7.53
N LEU A 111 -0.86 -4.89 7.21
CA LEU A 111 0.55 -4.55 7.26
C LEU A 111 0.81 -3.80 8.57
N ASN A 112 1.56 -4.43 9.46
CA ASN A 112 2.06 -3.83 10.68
C ASN A 112 3.47 -3.27 10.41
N PRO A 113 3.65 -1.94 10.30
CA PRO A 113 4.95 -1.33 9.98
C PRO A 113 5.94 -1.58 11.12
N VAL A 114 7.00 -2.34 10.84
CA VAL A 114 8.08 -2.59 11.79
C VAL A 114 9.10 -1.44 11.75
N LYS A 115 9.51 -1.04 10.53
CA LYS A 115 10.49 0.03 10.34
C LYS A 115 10.51 0.57 8.92
N ILE A 116 10.80 1.87 8.80
CA ILE A 116 11.06 2.57 7.54
C ILE A 116 12.53 3.00 7.52
N PHE A 117 13.18 2.85 6.37
CA PHE A 117 14.58 3.15 6.12
C PHE A 117 14.70 4.08 4.91
N LEU A 118 15.65 5.02 4.96
CA LEU A 118 15.94 5.90 3.82
C LEU A 118 16.61 5.17 2.65
N ALA A 119 17.45 4.18 2.95
CA ALA A 119 18.19 3.43 1.95
C ALA A 119 17.45 2.15 1.54
N VAL A 120 17.87 1.58 0.41
CA VAL A 120 17.38 0.28 -0.07
C VAL A 120 17.82 -0.85 0.87
N LEU A 121 16.86 -1.61 1.40
CA LEU A 121 17.05 -2.87 2.15
C LEU A 121 18.19 -2.83 3.19
N ALA A 122 18.43 -1.67 3.80
CA ALA A 122 19.53 -1.48 4.73
C ALA A 122 19.07 -1.86 6.14
N GLU A 123 19.84 -2.71 6.82
CA GLU A 123 19.57 -3.05 8.23
C GLU A 123 19.97 -1.94 9.20
N LYS A 124 20.60 -0.85 8.72
CA LYS A 124 21.03 0.26 9.59
C LYS A 124 19.82 1.13 9.97
N PRO A 125 19.43 1.17 11.25
CA PRO A 125 18.23 1.86 11.69
C PRO A 125 18.35 3.38 11.50
N PHE A 126 17.25 4.03 11.13
CA PHE A 126 17.07 5.49 10.98
C PHE A 126 17.39 6.35 12.24
N GLY A 127 17.89 5.75 13.33
CA GLY A 127 18.13 6.38 14.63
C GLY A 127 19.44 7.17 14.78
N LYS A 128 20.18 7.47 13.71
CA LYS A 128 21.42 8.29 13.81
C LYS A 128 21.46 9.55 12.93
N ILE A 129 20.41 9.84 12.15
CA ILE A 129 20.38 11.03 11.27
C ILE A 129 19.55 12.18 11.85
N LEU A 130 18.88 12.00 13.01
CA LEU A 130 18.29 13.13 13.75
C LEU A 130 19.35 14.11 14.30
N THR A 131 20.64 13.77 14.30
CA THR A 131 21.72 14.68 14.73
C THR A 131 22.10 15.70 13.66
N ILE A 132 21.79 15.49 12.37
CA ILE A 132 22.21 16.41 11.31
C ILE A 132 21.25 17.61 11.19
N PHE A 133 19.96 17.43 11.45
CA PHE A 133 19.00 18.56 11.44
C PHE A 133 19.07 19.48 12.66
N ARG A 134 19.79 19.09 13.72
CA ARG A 134 20.03 19.95 14.89
C ARG A 134 21.30 20.82 14.79
N LEU A 135 22.10 20.66 13.73
CA LEU A 135 23.36 21.39 13.51
C LEU A 135 23.28 22.44 12.38
N VAL A 136 22.11 22.60 11.73
CA VAL A 136 21.90 23.60 10.67
C VAL A 136 20.96 24.73 11.12
N ASN A 137 20.47 24.70 12.35
CA ASN A 137 19.63 25.75 12.94
C ASN A 137 20.06 26.13 14.38
N THR A 138 21.37 26.34 14.57
CA THR A 138 21.95 27.13 15.67
C THR A 138 23.20 27.82 15.18
#